data_AF-A0ABD0JXT7-F1
#
_entry.id   AF-A0ABD0JXT7-F1
#
_cell.length_a   1.000
_cell.length_b   1.000
_cell.length_c   1.000
_cell.angle_alpha   90.00
_cell.angle_beta   90.00
_cell.angle_gamma   90.00
#
_symmetry.space_group_name_H-M   'P 1'
#
loop_
_entity.id
_entity.type
_entity.pdbx_description
1 polymer ?
#
loop_
_entity_poly.entity_id
_entity_poly.type
_entity_poly.pdbx_seq_one_letter_code
_entity_poly.pdbx_strand_id
1 'polypeptide(L)' 'MTSAQSKNGDFIGDEHLCLATLNDYDAVMAIDRNVYSGLDYLPSSYTAIVQNRGTSAFVYRKGKRVVS' A
#
# COMPACT_ATOMS: atom_id res chain seq x y z
N MET A 1 30.71 16.31 -11.01
CA MET A 1 29.33 16.76 -10.77
C MET A 1 28.44 15.53 -10.85
N THR A 2 27.90 15.14 -9.70
CA THR A 2 27.14 13.91 -9.48
C THR A 2 25.68 14.14 -9.80
N SER A 3 25.05 13.21 -10.51
CA SER A 3 23.67 12.79 -10.21
C SER A 3 23.42 11.43 -10.84
N ALA A 4 23.45 10.41 -9.98
CA ALA A 4 22.99 9.08 -10.31
C ALA A 4 21.46 9.12 -10.48
N GLN A 5 20.98 9.01 -11.71
CA GLN A 5 19.60 8.62 -11.96
C GLN A 5 19.50 7.12 -11.63
N SER A 6 18.95 6.84 -10.45
CA SER A 6 18.55 5.49 -10.07
C SER A 6 17.55 4.99 -11.10
N LYS A 7 17.91 3.93 -11.82
CA LYS A 7 17.05 3.24 -12.78
C LYS A 7 15.84 2.70 -12.02
N ASN A 8 14.71 3.39 -12.13
CA ASN A 8 13.42 2.83 -11.82
C ASN A 8 13.26 1.62 -12.75
N GLY A 9 13.28 0.41 -12.19
CA GLY A 9 13.02 -0.80 -12.93
C GLY A 9 11.67 -0.69 -13.62
N ASP A 10 11.66 -0.89 -14.94
CA ASP A 10 10.45 -1.05 -15.73
C ASP A 10 9.65 -2.23 -15.15
N PHE A 11 8.58 -1.92 -14.40
CA PHE A 11 7.57 -2.91 -14.07
C PHE A 11 6.83 -3.24 -15.37
N ILE A 12 7.07 -4.43 -15.92
CA ILE A 12 6.28 -4.96 -17.03
C ILE A 12 4.90 -5.35 -16.46
N GLY A 13 3.98 -4.40 -16.42
CA GLY A 13 2.58 -4.59 -16.00
C GLY A 13 1.91 -3.31 -15.51
N ASP A 14 0.57 -3.28 -15.49
CA ASP A 14 -0.27 -2.20 -14.89
C ASP A 14 -0.14 -2.13 -13.35
N GLU A 15 1.01 -2.54 -12.83
CA GLU A 15 1.29 -2.78 -11.43
C GLU A 15 2.20 -1.68 -10.89
N HIS A 16 1.70 -0.97 -9.87
CA HIS A 16 2.38 0.19 -9.31
C HIS A 16 2.26 0.22 -7.79
N LEU A 17 3.36 0.60 -7.13
CA LEU A 17 3.40 0.89 -5.71
C LEU A 17 2.95 2.33 -5.46
N CYS A 18 1.97 2.54 -4.58
CA CYS A 18 1.46 3.85 -4.21
C CYS A 18 1.45 4.02 -2.69
N LEU A 19 1.51 5.27 -2.21
CA LEU A 19 1.23 5.53 -0.79
C LEU A 19 -0.21 5.13 -0.48
N ALA A 20 -0.40 4.42 0.62
CA ALA A 20 -1.71 4.06 1.14
C ALA A 20 -2.45 5.33 1.59
N THR A 21 -3.75 5.37 1.35
CA THR A 21 -4.62 6.47 1.77
C THR A 21 -5.85 5.94 2.48
N LEU A 22 -6.61 6.81 3.17
CA LEU A 22 -7.87 6.40 3.79
C LEU A 22 -8.89 5.85 2.77
N ASN A 23 -8.78 6.21 1.50
CA ASN A 23 -9.64 5.69 0.43
C ASN A 23 -9.39 4.21 0.14
N ASP A 24 -8.25 3.66 0.58
CA ASP A 24 -7.88 2.26 0.36
C ASP A 24 -8.38 1.35 1.49
N TYR A 25 -9.00 1.90 2.54
CA TYR A 25 -9.39 1.17 3.76
C TYR A 25 -10.17 -0.11 3.43
N ASP A 26 -11.30 0.01 2.72
CA ASP A 26 -12.17 -1.14 2.45
C ASP A 26 -11.44 -2.25 1.68
N ALA A 27 -10.60 -1.87 0.71
CA ALA A 27 -9.86 -2.83 -0.09
C ALA A 27 -8.76 -3.53 0.73
N VAL A 28 -8.04 -2.79 1.57
CA VAL A 28 -7.03 -3.35 2.47
C VAL A 28 -7.67 -4.25 3.52
N MET A 29 -8.79 -3.85 4.12
CA MET A 29 -9.51 -4.68 5.10
C MET A 29 -10.06 -5.96 4.48
N ALA A 30 -10.50 -5.93 3.21
CA ALA A 30 -10.92 -7.13 2.52
C ALA A 30 -9.76 -8.13 2.32
N ILE A 31 -8.57 -7.62 1.99
CA ILE A 31 -7.35 -8.44 1.85
C ILE A 31 -6.93 -8.97 3.22
N ASP A 32 -6.86 -8.10 4.22
CA ASP A 32 -6.52 -8.45 5.61
C ASP A 32 -7.41 -9.57 6.14
N ARG A 33 -8.73 -9.44 5.97
CA ARG A 33 -9.68 -10.47 6.37
C ARG A 33 -9.48 -11.78 5.61
N ASN A 34 -9.15 -11.73 4.33
CA ASN A 34 -8.90 -12.93 3.53
C ASN A 34 -7.60 -13.65 3.94
N VAL A 35 -6.57 -12.90 4.34
CA VAL A 35 -5.25 -13.45 4.70
C VAL A 35 -5.20 -13.88 6.17
N TYR A 36 -5.65 -13.02 7.07
CA TYR A 36 -5.52 -13.18 8.52
C TYR A 36 -6.83 -13.56 9.22
N SER A 37 -7.91 -13.78 8.46
CA SER A 37 -9.23 -14.14 9.02
C SER A 37 -9.77 -13.14 10.06
N GLY A 38 -9.33 -11.88 10.00
CA GLY A 38 -9.70 -10.82 10.95
C GLY A 38 -8.98 -10.91 12.31
N LEU A 39 -7.87 -11.65 12.39
CA LEU A 39 -7.01 -11.71 13.58
C LEU A 39 -5.89 -10.67 13.57
N ASP A 40 -5.76 -9.90 12.49
CA ASP A 40 -4.78 -8.82 12.41
C ASP A 40 -5.25 -7.61 13.24
N TYR A 41 -4.29 -6.87 13.77
CA TYR A 41 -4.48 -5.58 14.43
C TYR A 41 -4.63 -4.44 13.42
N LEU A 42 -4.35 -4.70 12.14
CA LEU A 42 -4.42 -3.71 11.07
C LEU A 42 -5.72 -2.90 11.07
N PRO A 43 -6.94 -3.46 11.25
CA PRO A 43 -8.17 -2.68 11.27
C PRO A 43 -8.19 -1.56 12.32
N SER A 44 -7.61 -1.83 13.49
CA SER A 44 -7.56 -0.87 14.60
C SER A 44 -6.47 0.20 14.43
N SER A 45 -5.42 -0.13 13.67
CA SER A 45 -4.22 0.72 13.55
C SER A 45 -4.11 1.44 12.20
N TYR A 46 -4.88 1.04 11.19
CA TYR A 46 -4.71 1.50 9.81
C TYR A 46 -4.77 3.02 9.67
N THR A 47 -5.80 3.65 10.24
CA THR A 47 -5.96 5.11 10.18
C THR A 47 -4.77 5.83 10.78
N ALA A 48 -4.27 5.35 11.93
CA ALA A 48 -3.11 5.93 12.59
C ALA A 48 -1.85 5.76 11.72
N ILE A 49 -1.65 4.59 11.11
CA ILE A 49 -0.50 4.31 10.24
C ILE A 49 -0.51 5.23 9.02
N VAL A 50 -1.65 5.38 8.34
CA VAL A 50 -1.77 6.15 7.09
C VAL A 50 -1.66 7.66 7.32
N GLN A 51 -2.06 8.16 8.48
CA GLN A 51 -2.02 9.60 8.80
C GLN A 51 -0.72 10.02 9.51
N ASN A 52 0.07 9.08 10.04
CA ASN A 52 1.27 9.40 10.79
C ASN A 52 2.39 9.88 9.86
N ARG A 53 2.90 11.10 10.08
CA ARG A 53 4.01 11.68 9.29
C ARG A 53 5.35 10.97 9.47
N GLY A 54 5.50 10.14 10.50
CA GLY A 54 6.69 9.32 10.76
C GLY A 54 6.61 7.91 10.19
N THR A 55 5.52 7.55 9.51
CA THR A 55 5.32 6.21 8.95
C THR A 55 4.76 6.31 7.54
N SER A 56 5.27 5.48 6.63
CA SER A 56 4.74 5.37 5.28
C SER A 56 4.19 3.97 5.09
N ALA A 57 2.88 3.86 4.86
CA ALA A 57 2.27 2.64 4.35
C ALA A 57 2.15 2.73 2.83
N PHE A 58 2.32 1.60 2.17
CA PHE A 58 2.22 1.48 0.73
C PHE A 58 1.19 0.42 0.37
N VAL A 59 0.52 0.62 -0.76
CA VAL A 59 -0.35 -0.37 -1.39
C VAL A 59 0.18 -0.70 -2.77
N TYR A 60 0.08 -1.96 -3.16
CA TYR A 60 0.32 -2.39 -4.52
C TYR A 60 -0.99 -2.36 -5.30
N ARG A 61 -1.01 -1.65 -6.43
CA ARG A 61 -2.17 -1.55 -7.30
C ARG A 61 -1.94 -2.29 -8.60
N LYS A 62 -2.98 -2.94 -9.12
CA LYS A 62 -3.09 -3.40 -10.49
C LYS A 62 -4.24 -2.64 -11.16
N GLY A 63 -3.92 -1.64 -11.98
CA GLY A 63 -4.90 -0.66 -12.45
C GLY A 63 -5.56 0.08 -11.27
N LYS A 64 -6.90 0.02 -11.16
CA LYS A 64 -7.66 0.67 -10.07
C LYS A 64 -7.81 -0.19 -8.81
N ARG A 65 -7.30 -1.43 -8.80
CA ARG A 65 -7.51 -2.40 -7.73
C ARG A 65 -6.30 -2.48 -6.82
N VAL A 66 -6.49 -2.35 -5.51
CA VAL A 66 -5.48 -2.72 -4.50
C VAL A 66 -5.37 -4.24 -4.44
N VAL A 67 -4.16 -4.77 -4.50
CA VAL A 67 -3.89 -6.22 -4.51
C VAL A 67 -2.95 -6.66 -3.39
N SER A 68 -2.27 -5.72 -2.74
CA SER A 68 -1.44 -5.93 -1.54
C SER A 68 -1.26 -4.63 -0.78
#